data_AF-A0A329SRI5-F1
#
_entry.id   AF-A0A329SRI5-F1
#
_cell.length_a   1.000
_cell.length_b   1.000
_cell.length_c   1.000
_cell.angle_alpha   90.00
_cell.angle_beta   90.00
_cell.angle_gamma   90.00
#
_symmetry.space_group_name_H-M   'P 1'
#
loop_
_entity.id
_entity.type
_entity.pdbx_description
1 polymer ?
#
loop_
_entity_poly.entity_id
_entity_poly.type
_entity_poly.pdbx_seq_one_letter_code
_entity_poly.pdbx_strand_id
1 'polypeptide(L)' 'MVKALAAAGTLETLQLINRQLATLPDELRGCHDLKYLSIVNCVIEKFPVWAKEFHNFEFL' A
#
# COMPACT_ATOMS: atom_id res chain seq x y z
N MET A 1 8.00 -4.51 10.11
CA MET A 1 6.84 -3.97 10.86
C MET A 1 5.65 -3.67 9.96
N VAL A 2 5.78 -2.98 8.82
CA VAL A 2 4.65 -2.80 7.86
C VAL A 2 4.30 -4.10 7.09
N LYS A 3 5.30 -4.93 6.75
CA LYS A 3 5.10 -6.21 6.05
C LYS A 3 4.18 -7.20 6.79
N ALA A 4 4.29 -7.28 8.11
CA ALA A 4 3.49 -8.21 8.91
C ALA A 4 2.02 -7.77 9.03
N LEU A 5 1.79 -6.45 9.08
CA LEU A 5 0.46 -5.88 9.07
C LEU A 5 -0.18 -6.05 7.68
N ALA A 6 0.58 -5.81 6.60
CA ALA A 6 0.17 -6.07 5.22
C ALA A 6 -0.21 -7.54 4.99
N ALA A 7 0.62 -8.45 5.50
CA ALA A 7 0.35 -9.88 5.40
C ALA A 7 -0.88 -10.34 6.21
N ALA A 8 -1.32 -9.56 7.22
CA ALA A 8 -2.50 -9.90 8.00
C ALA A 8 -3.81 -9.66 7.25
N GLY A 9 -3.80 -8.94 6.12
CA GLY A 9 -4.97 -8.70 5.27
C GLY A 9 -6.03 -7.77 5.85
N THR A 10 -5.94 -7.39 7.13
CA THR A 10 -6.92 -6.56 7.84
C THR A 10 -6.65 -5.06 7.74
N LEU A 11 -5.75 -4.63 6.86
CA LEU A 11 -5.42 -3.21 6.71
C LEU A 11 -6.49 -2.51 5.89
N GLU A 12 -7.29 -1.68 6.56
CA GLU A 12 -8.22 -0.77 5.88
C GLU A 12 -7.55 0.55 5.47
N THR A 13 -6.53 0.98 6.23
CA THR A 13 -5.82 2.24 6.00
C THR A 13 -4.31 2.01 6.10
N LEU A 14 -3.58 2.37 5.05
CA LEU A 14 -2.12 2.34 5.01
C LEU A 14 -1.58 3.75 4.79
N GLN A 15 -0.73 4.20 5.72
CA GLN A 15 0.00 5.45 5.59
C GLN A 15 1.50 5.16 5.48
N LEU A 16 2.08 5.63 4.37
CA LEU A 16 3.52 5.57 4.11
C LEU A 16 4.04 7.00 4.14
N ILE A 17 4.80 7.35 5.18
CA ILE A 17 5.34 8.71 5.38
C ILE A 17 6.86 8.64 5.46
N ASN A 18 7.56 9.49 4.68
CA ASN A 18 9.03 9.61 4.68
C ASN A 18 9.76 8.28 4.45
N ARG A 19 9.20 7.38 3.63
CA ARG A 19 9.82 6.09 3.33
C ARG A 19 10.47 6.11 1.94
N GLN A 20 11.73 5.71 1.88
CA GLN A 20 12.40 5.38 0.62
C GLN A 20 11.92 3.99 0.16
N LEU A 21 10.69 3.94 -0.34
CA LEU A 21 10.10 2.74 -0.95
C LEU A 21 10.07 2.94 -2.46
N ALA A 22 11.03 2.34 -3.17
CA ALA A 22 11.04 2.36 -4.63
C ALA A 22 9.79 1.70 -5.23
N THR A 23 9.29 0.65 -4.57
CA THR A 23 8.09 -0.10 -4.95
C THR A 23 7.27 -0.50 -3.72
N LEU A 24 5.96 -0.73 -3.92
CA LEU A 24 5.12 -1.32 -2.88
C LEU A 24 5.44 -2.82 -2.71
N PRO A 25 5.49 -3.34 -1.47
CA PRO A 25 5.70 -4.76 -1.20
C PRO A 25 4.54 -5.64 -1.73
N ASP A 26 4.87 -6.79 -2.33
CA ASP A 26 3.86 -7.74 -2.85
C ASP A 26 2.93 -8.28 -1.76
N GLU A 27 3.35 -8.24 -0.50
CA GLU A 27 2.51 -8.62 0.65
C GLU A 27 1.27 -7.72 0.79
N LEU A 28 1.30 -6.48 0.26
CA LEU A 28 0.12 -5.61 0.23
C LEU A 28 -0.96 -6.11 -0.72
N ARG A 29 -0.62 -6.96 -1.70
CA ARG A 29 -1.61 -7.54 -2.61
C ARG A 29 -2.72 -8.32 -1.87
N GLY A 30 -2.39 -8.91 -0.72
CA GLY A 30 -3.35 -9.63 0.13
C GLY A 30 -4.27 -8.72 0.96
N CYS A 31 -4.05 -7.40 0.97
CA CYS A 31 -4.90 -6.43 1.67
C CYS A 31 -6.11 -6.05 0.83
N HIS A 32 -7.03 -6.99 0.58
CA HIS A 32 -8.22 -6.75 -0.24
C HIS A 32 -9.19 -5.72 0.37
N ASP A 33 -9.14 -5.53 1.69
CA ASP A 33 -9.97 -4.57 2.43
C ASP A 33 -9.35 -3.17 2.53
N LEU A 34 -8.23 -2.91 1.83
CA LEU A 34 -7.56 -1.60 1.85
C LEU A 34 -8.44 -0.56 1.14
N LYS A 35 -8.87 0.44 1.91
CA LYS A 35 -9.73 1.56 1.45
C LYS A 35 -8.94 2.84 1.26
N TYR A 36 -7.96 3.06 2.14
CA TYR A 36 -7.18 4.29 2.19
C TYR A 36 -5.69 4.00 2.05
N LEU A 37 -5.06 4.62 1.06
CA LEU A 37 -3.60 4.60 0.89
C LEU A 37 -3.10 6.04 0.81
N SER A 38 -2.41 6.49 1.84
CA SER A 38 -1.75 7.79 1.83
C SER A 38 -0.24 7.60 1.72
N ILE A 39 0.34 8.23 0.72
CA ILE A 39 1.76 8.16 0.42
C ILE A 39 2.31 9.57 0.48
N VAL A 40 2.95 9.90 1.60
CA VAL A 40 3.47 11.24 1.87
C VAL A 40 4.98 11.18 1.86
N ASN A 41 5.60 12.00 1.00
CA ASN A 41 7.05 12.13 0.91
C ASN A 41 7.77 10.77 0.75
N CYS A 42 7.18 9.87 -0.04
CA CYS A 42 7.81 8.62 -0.44
C CYS A 42 8.22 8.70 -1.91
N VAL A 43 9.37 8.15 -2.25
CA VAL A 43 9.90 8.13 -3.62
C VAL A 43 9.46 6.82 -4.28
N ILE A 44 8.19 6.72 -4.66
CA ILE A 44 7.67 5.56 -5.38
C ILE A 44 7.96 5.75 -6.88
N GLU A 45 8.94 5.02 -7.40
CA GLU A 45 9.27 5.05 -8.83
C GLU A 45 8.29 4.22 -9.66
N LYS A 46 7.80 3.11 -9.10
CA LYS A 46 6.85 2.22 -9.77
C LYS A 46 5.78 1.70 -8.83
N PHE A 47 4.54 1.88 -9.25
CA PHE A 47 3.43 1.10 -8.73
C PHE A 47 3.44 -0.31 -9.35
N PRO A 48 3.28 -1.36 -8.54
CA PRO A 48 3.21 -2.71 -9.04
C PRO A 48 1.91 -2.95 -9.82
N VAL A 49 1.95 -3.87 -10.78
CA VAL A 49 0.82 -4.17 -11.68
C VAL A 49 -0.42 -4.67 -10.95
N TRP A 50 -0.28 -5.28 -9.78
CA TRP A 50 -1.40 -5.73 -8.95
C TRP A 50 -2.07 -4.57 -8.21
N ALA A 51 -1.45 -3.38 -8.12
CA ALA A 51 -2.07 -2.21 -7.50
C ALA A 51 -3.31 -1.70 -8.26
N LYS A 52 -3.57 -2.23 -9.46
CA LYS A 52 -4.81 -2.00 -10.21
C LYS A 52 -5.99 -2.87 -9.75
N GLU A 53 -5.72 -3.97 -9.04
CA GLU A 53 -6.73 -4.90 -8.50
C GLU A 53 -7.51 -4.28 -7.33
N PHE A 54 -6.99 -3.16 -6.86
CA PHE A 54 -7.49 -2.33 -5.79
C PHE A 54 -8.58 -1.38 -6.31
N HIS A 55 -9.83 -1.81 -6.21
CA HIS A 55 -10.96 -1.09 -6.79
C HIS A 55 -11.58 -0.02 -5.87
N ASN A 56 -11.20 0.03 -4.60
CA ASN A 56 -11.84 0.86 -3.56
C ASN A 56 -10.94 2.01 -3.03
N PHE A 57 -9.93 2.44 -3.79
CA PHE A 57 -8.93 3.37 -3.26
C PHE A 57 -9.36 4.82 -3.46
N GLU A 58 -9.55 5.52 -2.36
CA GLU A 58 -9.43 6.99 -2.36
C GLU A 58 -7.95 7.33 -2.16
N PHE A 59 -7.35 7.96 -3.17
CA PHE A 59 -6.01 8.52 -3.10
C PHE A 59 -6.10 9.92 -2.45
N LEU A 60 -5.42 10.10 -1.32
CA LEU A 60 -5.44 11.32 -0.50
C LEU A 60 -4.03 11.86 -0.26
#